data_AF-A0A7S0C3U4-F1
#
_entry.id   AF-A0A7S0C3U4-F1
#
_cell.length_a   1.000
_cell.length_b   1.000
_cell.length_c   1.000
_cell.angle_alpha   90.00
_cell.angle_beta   90.00
_cell.angle_gamma   90.00
#
_symmetry.space_group_name_H-M   'P 1'
#
loop_
_entity.id
_entity.type
_entity.pdbx_description
1 polymer ?
#
loop_
_entity_poly.entity_id
_entity_poly.type
_entity_poly.pdbx_seq_one_letter_code
_entity_poly.pdbx_strand_id
1 'polypeptide(L)'
;NEDFSETNENKKRKGICAWKQGGEVEEHDMSKPFVLDNTLLENCERLETGPSDNSYMSEESLSDAESGRENFIDEGGNFWNTLCLLRCCSRKRLIPICVAIADITSGFASGMSIRFFPIFFLDDMSLDPVIVQLIYMLSPLGMALLSKVSLLLSRRIGRCQATVLFKLIGAFCFLLMILSYKSHCHTALVCSLFIIRTSFMNSTQSLTKSVLMDNVPSDERGRWSALEAVNKMSWSGSAAIGGWLIGEEGIMFNFYITVAIQLMATIPLMFLFRVVP
;
A
#
# COMPACT_ATOMS: atom_id res chain seq x y z
N ASN A 1 41.27 38.35 -55.48
CA ASN A 1 41.56 39.39 -54.50
C ASN A 1 41.52 38.78 -53.14
N GLU A 2 42.72 38.75 -52.53
CA GLU A 2 42.97 38.94 -51.10
C GLU A 2 42.33 37.96 -50.10
N ASP A 3 42.96 37.52 -49.03
CA ASP A 3 44.34 37.39 -48.55
C ASP A 3 44.17 36.79 -47.13
N PHE A 4 45.28 36.39 -46.50
CA PHE A 4 45.45 36.12 -45.06
C PHE A 4 44.92 34.77 -44.50
N SER A 5 45.76 33.77 -44.12
CA SER A 5 46.81 33.72 -43.07
C SER A 5 46.23 34.05 -41.68
N GLU A 6 46.31 33.24 -40.63
CA GLU A 6 47.47 32.71 -39.89
C GLU A 6 46.91 31.74 -38.81
N THR A 7 47.44 30.53 -38.67
CA THR A 7 48.43 30.07 -37.66
C THR A 7 48.07 30.15 -36.17
N ASN A 8 48.32 29.01 -35.50
CA ASN A 8 48.80 28.87 -34.11
C ASN A 8 47.80 29.22 -32.98
N GLU A 9 47.78 28.61 -31.81
CA GLU A 9 48.67 27.67 -31.14
C GLU A 9 47.95 27.19 -29.85
N ASN A 10 48.47 26.09 -29.29
CA ASN A 10 48.64 25.86 -27.86
C ASN A 10 47.46 25.48 -26.93
N LYS A 11 47.66 24.24 -26.43
CA LYS A 11 47.86 23.88 -25.01
C LYS A 11 46.64 23.44 -24.17
N LYS A 12 46.75 22.14 -23.87
CA LYS A 12 46.91 21.55 -22.53
C LYS A 12 45.73 21.64 -21.54
N ARG A 13 45.27 20.41 -21.26
CA ARG A 13 45.21 19.74 -19.95
C ARG A 13 44.06 20.08 -19.01
N LYS A 14 43.46 18.94 -18.59
CA LYS A 14 43.06 18.57 -17.23
C LYS A 14 41.77 19.20 -16.69
N GLY A 15 40.72 18.40 -16.79
CA GLY A 15 40.16 17.70 -15.63
C GLY A 15 39.11 18.43 -14.81
N ILE A 16 38.45 17.61 -14.00
CA ILE A 16 37.61 17.92 -12.84
C ILE A 16 36.09 17.84 -13.11
N CYS A 17 35.51 16.84 -12.45
CA CYS A 17 34.09 16.66 -12.15
C CYS A 17 33.48 17.87 -11.45
N ALA A 18 32.23 18.23 -11.76
CA ALA A 18 31.15 18.38 -10.76
C ALA A 18 29.87 18.96 -11.39
N TRP A 19 28.77 18.22 -11.24
CA TRP A 19 27.47 18.67 -10.73
C TRP A 19 27.05 20.15 -10.89
N LYS A 20 25.95 20.40 -11.62
CA LYS A 20 24.58 20.69 -11.08
C LYS A 20 23.79 21.80 -11.85
N GLN A 21 22.56 21.43 -12.26
CA GLN A 21 21.29 22.19 -12.39
C GLN A 21 21.08 23.36 -13.37
N GLY A 22 20.09 23.19 -14.26
CA GLY A 22 18.88 24.06 -14.32
C GLY A 22 18.67 25.00 -15.51
N GLY A 23 17.44 24.99 -16.08
CA GLY A 23 16.83 26.03 -16.95
C GLY A 23 16.96 25.76 -18.45
N GLU A 24 15.94 25.29 -19.18
CA GLU A 24 14.69 25.92 -19.69
C GLU A 24 14.79 26.43 -21.14
N VAL A 25 13.93 25.85 -21.99
CA VAL A 25 13.26 26.34 -23.21
C VAL A 25 14.11 26.73 -24.43
N GLU A 26 14.06 25.88 -25.46
CA GLU A 26 14.00 26.35 -26.85
C GLU A 26 12.93 25.58 -27.64
N GLU A 27 12.04 26.36 -28.22
CA GLU A 27 10.97 26.02 -29.14
C GLU A 27 11.59 25.95 -30.55
N HIS A 28 11.51 24.81 -31.25
CA HIS A 28 11.75 24.80 -32.70
C HIS A 28 11.08 23.63 -33.42
N ASP A 29 10.04 24.02 -34.16
CA ASP A 29 9.73 23.68 -35.55
C ASP A 29 9.42 22.22 -35.95
N MET A 30 8.27 22.15 -36.64
CA MET A 30 7.39 21.03 -36.87
C MET A 30 7.52 20.63 -38.34
N SER A 31 8.57 19.88 -38.70
CA SER A 31 8.72 19.40 -40.08
C SER A 31 9.72 18.26 -40.26
N LYS A 32 9.67 17.17 -39.46
CA LYS A 32 10.33 15.89 -39.84
C LYS A 32 9.52 14.65 -39.38
N PRO A 33 9.31 13.65 -40.25
CA PRO A 33 8.53 12.46 -39.92
C PRO A 33 9.27 11.52 -38.94
N PHE A 34 8.52 11.03 -37.97
CA PHE A 34 8.92 10.09 -36.93
C PHE A 34 9.08 8.68 -37.52
N VAL A 35 10.32 8.21 -37.67
CA VAL A 35 10.63 6.84 -38.09
C VAL A 35 10.62 5.96 -36.84
N LEU A 36 9.58 5.14 -36.70
CA LEU A 36 9.41 4.16 -35.62
C LEU A 36 10.27 2.92 -35.91
N ASP A 37 11.12 2.54 -34.97
CA ASP A 37 11.94 1.33 -35.01
C ASP A 37 11.06 0.09 -34.79
N ASN A 38 10.99 -0.77 -35.81
CA ASN A 38 10.06 -1.90 -35.94
C ASN A 38 10.50 -3.18 -35.20
N THR A 39 11.46 -3.09 -34.27
CA THR A 39 12.07 -4.27 -33.63
C THR A 39 11.38 -4.73 -32.33
N LEU A 40 10.28 -4.09 -31.90
CA LEU A 40 9.54 -4.46 -30.68
C LEU A 40 8.15 -5.09 -30.90
N LEU A 41 7.66 -5.15 -32.14
CA LEU A 41 6.35 -5.75 -32.47
C LEU A 41 6.44 -7.22 -32.94
N GLU A 42 7.62 -7.70 -33.34
CA GLU A 42 7.79 -9.05 -33.93
C GLU A 42 7.82 -10.19 -32.90
N ASN A 43 7.89 -9.89 -31.60
CA ASN A 43 7.90 -10.90 -30.53
C ASN A 43 6.52 -11.20 -29.92
N CYS A 44 5.47 -10.48 -30.31
CA CYS A 44 4.10 -10.74 -29.85
C CYS A 44 3.25 -11.60 -30.79
N GLU A 45 3.69 -11.87 -32.02
CA GLU A 45 2.86 -12.50 -33.06
C GLU A 45 3.11 -14.00 -33.28
N ARG A 46 3.93 -14.65 -32.43
CA ARG A 46 4.34 -16.05 -32.62
C ARG A 46 3.73 -17.07 -31.64
N LEU A 47 2.59 -16.75 -31.01
CA LEU A 47 1.86 -17.71 -30.16
C LEU A 47 0.39 -17.93 -30.55
N GLU A 48 -0.09 -17.35 -31.65
CA GLU A 48 -1.42 -17.63 -32.18
C GLU A 48 -1.32 -18.21 -33.60
N THR A 49 -1.42 -19.54 -33.72
CA THR A 49 -2.06 -20.27 -34.86
C THR A 49 -1.90 -21.81 -34.77
N GLY A 50 -2.92 -22.49 -34.24
CA GLY A 50 -3.47 -23.81 -34.66
C GLY A 50 -2.62 -25.11 -34.64
N PRO A 51 -3.24 -26.31 -34.61
CA PRO A 51 -4.50 -26.63 -35.27
C PRO A 51 -5.60 -27.25 -34.40
N SER A 52 -6.82 -27.12 -34.92
CA SER A 52 -8.10 -27.66 -34.51
C SER A 52 -8.25 -29.16 -34.79
N ASP A 53 -8.72 -29.92 -33.80
CA ASP A 53 -9.45 -31.18 -34.02
C ASP A 53 -10.70 -31.21 -33.12
N ASN A 54 -11.86 -31.30 -33.77
CA ASN A 54 -13.18 -31.46 -33.16
C ASN A 54 -13.43 -32.96 -32.89
N SER A 55 -13.80 -33.31 -31.66
CA SER A 55 -14.68 -34.46 -31.44
C SER A 55 -15.55 -34.24 -30.19
N TYR A 56 -16.83 -34.50 -30.39
CA TYR A 56 -17.95 -34.39 -29.45
C TYR A 56 -17.83 -35.40 -28.31
N MET A 57 -18.19 -35.05 -27.07
CA MET A 57 -18.76 -36.03 -26.15
C MET A 57 -19.75 -35.42 -25.15
N SER A 58 -20.86 -36.13 -25.06
CA SER A 58 -22.11 -35.86 -24.38
C SER A 58 -22.05 -36.07 -22.86
N GLU A 59 -23.15 -35.70 -22.20
CA GLU A 59 -23.57 -36.07 -20.84
C GLU A 59 -23.27 -37.53 -20.49
N GLU A 60 -22.82 -37.78 -19.24
CA GLU A 60 -23.20 -38.89 -18.34
C GLU A 60 -22.06 -39.27 -17.38
N SER A 61 -22.06 -38.72 -16.17
CA SER A 61 -21.83 -39.46 -14.90
C SER A 61 -21.93 -38.51 -13.71
N LEU A 62 -23.06 -38.65 -13.00
CA LEU A 62 -23.22 -38.31 -11.59
C LEU A 62 -22.25 -39.12 -10.71
N SER A 63 -22.10 -38.66 -9.46
CA SER A 63 -21.28 -39.16 -8.33
C SER A 63 -19.78 -38.94 -8.53
N ASP A 64 -19.16 -37.95 -7.90
CA ASP A 64 -18.93 -37.96 -6.45
C ASP A 64 -19.19 -36.59 -5.79
N ALA A 65 -20.33 -36.50 -5.12
CA ALA A 65 -20.54 -35.56 -4.02
C ALA A 65 -19.96 -36.17 -2.74
N GLU A 66 -19.58 -35.31 -1.80
CA GLU A 66 -19.17 -35.62 -0.41
C GLU A 66 -17.71 -36.07 -0.19
N SER A 67 -16.76 -35.14 -0.27
CA SER A 67 -15.72 -35.01 0.77
C SER A 67 -14.90 -33.73 0.55
N GLY A 68 -14.87 -32.85 1.53
CA GLY A 68 -14.12 -31.58 1.42
C GLY A 68 -14.59 -30.47 2.35
N ARG A 69 -15.52 -30.76 3.27
CA ARG A 69 -15.86 -29.89 4.39
C ARG A 69 -15.07 -30.36 5.60
N GLU A 70 -13.81 -29.92 5.69
CA GLU A 70 -13.03 -29.74 6.91
C GLU A 70 -11.60 -29.38 6.48
N ASN A 71 -11.16 -28.16 6.83
CA ASN A 71 -9.77 -27.68 6.99
C ASN A 71 -9.70 -26.17 6.69
N PHE A 72 -10.43 -25.35 7.46
CA PHE A 72 -10.23 -23.90 7.51
C PHE A 72 -10.07 -23.37 8.94
N ILE A 73 -9.52 -24.17 9.86
CA ILE A 73 -9.01 -23.64 11.13
C ILE A 73 -7.75 -24.42 11.51
N ASP A 74 -6.60 -24.03 10.94
CA ASP A 74 -5.28 -24.32 11.55
C ASP A 74 -4.30 -23.13 11.37
N GLU A 75 -4.82 -21.91 11.52
CA GLU A 75 -4.07 -20.64 11.45
C GLU A 75 -3.40 -20.26 12.80
N GLY A 76 -3.54 -21.09 13.85
CA GLY A 76 -2.98 -20.83 15.19
C GLY A 76 -1.53 -21.29 15.40
N GLY A 77 -1.07 -22.29 14.63
CA GLY A 77 0.27 -22.88 14.78
C GLY A 77 1.41 -22.10 14.09
N ASN A 78 1.07 -21.26 13.10
CA ASN A 78 2.06 -20.59 12.25
C ASN A 78 2.60 -19.28 12.84
N PHE A 79 1.90 -18.67 13.81
CA PHE A 79 2.34 -17.42 14.44
C PHE A 79 3.60 -17.61 15.30
N TRP A 80 3.66 -18.71 16.08
CA TRP A 80 4.81 -19.03 16.92
C TRP A 80 6.02 -19.54 16.12
N ASN A 81 5.80 -20.26 15.03
CA ASN A 81 6.85 -20.68 14.10
C ASN A 81 7.43 -19.49 13.31
N THR A 82 6.60 -18.50 12.95
CA THR A 82 7.04 -17.23 12.35
C THR A 82 7.86 -16.39 13.34
N LEU A 83 7.46 -16.35 14.62
CA LEU A 83 8.25 -15.73 15.69
C LEU A 83 9.60 -16.44 15.92
N CYS A 84 9.67 -17.77 15.74
CA CYS A 84 10.93 -18.53 15.78
C CYS A 84 11.83 -18.24 14.57
N LEU A 85 11.27 -18.13 13.36
CA LEU A 85 12.04 -17.78 12.15
C LEU A 85 12.62 -16.36 12.21
N LEU A 86 11.92 -15.43 12.87
CA LEU A 86 12.43 -14.08 13.15
C LEU A 86 13.66 -14.09 14.08
N ARG A 87 13.86 -15.14 14.89
CA ARG A 87 15.01 -15.29 15.78
C ARG A 87 16.29 -15.76 15.07
N CYS A 88 16.16 -16.35 13.87
CA CYS A 88 17.30 -16.80 13.05
C CYS A 88 17.78 -15.75 12.03
N CYS A 89 17.01 -14.69 11.78
CA CYS A 89 17.46 -13.59 10.93
C CYS A 89 18.35 -12.63 11.71
N SER A 90 19.46 -12.19 11.09
CA SER A 90 20.36 -11.16 11.67
C SER A 90 19.55 -9.97 12.19
N ARG A 91 19.89 -9.46 13.39
CA ARG A 91 19.20 -8.36 14.09
C ARG A 91 18.92 -7.12 13.21
N LYS A 92 19.72 -6.93 12.15
CA LYS A 92 19.58 -5.88 11.14
C LYS A 92 18.40 -6.07 10.18
N ARG A 93 18.05 -7.32 9.84
CA ARG A 93 16.92 -7.65 8.93
C ARG A 93 15.58 -7.81 9.68
N LEU A 94 15.60 -7.94 11.00
CA LEU A 94 14.39 -8.06 11.81
C LEU A 94 13.49 -6.82 11.70
N ILE A 95 14.08 -5.63 11.78
CA ILE A 95 13.37 -4.34 11.69
C ILE A 95 12.54 -4.24 10.39
N PRO A 96 13.15 -4.35 9.19
CA PRO A 96 12.41 -4.18 7.94
C PRO A 96 11.38 -5.29 7.70
N ILE A 97 11.62 -6.52 8.16
CA ILE A 97 10.65 -7.63 8.05
C ILE A 97 9.41 -7.35 8.92
N CYS A 98 9.60 -6.96 10.19
CA CYS A 98 8.48 -6.64 11.08
C CYS A 98 7.64 -5.46 10.55
N VAL A 99 8.29 -4.43 10.01
CA VAL A 99 7.61 -3.28 9.40
C VAL A 99 6.80 -3.72 8.18
N ALA A 100 7.39 -4.54 7.29
CA ALA A 100 6.69 -5.00 6.11
C ALA A 100 5.49 -5.91 6.42
N ILE A 101 5.62 -6.84 7.37
CA ILE A 101 4.50 -7.69 7.81
C ILE A 101 3.38 -6.82 8.38
N ALA A 102 3.72 -5.84 9.22
CA ALA A 102 2.74 -4.92 9.80
C ALA A 102 2.04 -4.08 8.73
N ASP A 103 2.74 -3.61 7.71
CA ASP A 103 2.16 -2.80 6.64
C ASP A 103 1.31 -3.63 5.66
N ILE A 104 1.72 -4.87 5.36
CA ILE A 104 0.91 -5.82 4.56
C ILE A 104 -0.38 -6.16 5.29
N THR A 105 -0.30 -6.50 6.58
CA THR A 105 -1.47 -6.86 7.39
C THR A 105 -2.41 -5.66 7.57
N SER A 106 -1.84 -4.47 7.81
CA SER A 106 -2.61 -3.22 7.93
C SER A 106 -3.25 -2.80 6.60
N GLY A 107 -2.54 -3.00 5.49
CA GLY A 107 -3.03 -2.76 4.13
C GLY A 107 -4.18 -3.71 3.80
N PHE A 108 -4.00 -5.00 4.07
CA PHE A 108 -5.03 -6.03 3.91
C PHE A 108 -6.32 -5.65 4.67
N ALA A 109 -6.22 -5.35 5.97
CA ALA A 109 -7.36 -4.95 6.78
C ALA A 109 -8.05 -3.70 6.22
N SER A 110 -7.26 -2.67 5.88
CA SER A 110 -7.82 -1.42 5.34
C SER A 110 -8.54 -1.63 4.02
N GLY A 111 -8.01 -2.47 3.13
CA GLY A 111 -8.64 -2.79 1.84
C GLY A 111 -9.98 -3.50 1.98
N MET A 112 -10.12 -4.35 3.00
CA MET A 112 -11.35 -5.09 3.32
C MET A 112 -12.52 -4.17 3.69
N SER A 113 -12.25 -3.02 4.32
CA SER A 113 -13.29 -2.06 4.73
C SER A 113 -13.42 -0.85 3.81
N ILE A 114 -12.33 -0.37 3.20
CA ILE A 114 -12.29 0.99 2.64
C ILE A 114 -13.26 1.20 1.48
N ARG A 115 -13.50 0.16 0.69
CA ARG A 115 -14.42 0.19 -0.45
C ARG A 115 -15.88 0.23 -0.02
N PHE A 116 -16.18 -0.16 1.22
CA PHE A 116 -17.54 -0.26 1.74
C PHE A 116 -17.94 0.95 2.59
N PHE A 117 -17.01 1.82 2.99
CA PHE A 117 -17.38 3.06 3.68
C PHE A 117 -18.34 3.96 2.91
N PRO A 118 -18.21 4.19 1.58
CA PRO A 118 -19.20 4.97 0.83
C PRO A 118 -20.60 4.35 0.93
N ILE A 119 -20.69 3.02 0.82
CA ILE A 119 -21.94 2.27 0.93
C ILE A 119 -22.53 2.45 2.33
N PHE A 120 -21.72 2.30 3.39
CA PHE A 120 -22.14 2.56 4.77
C PHE A 120 -22.68 3.99 4.98
N PHE A 121 -22.05 5.01 4.39
CA PHE A 121 -22.53 6.38 4.54
C PHE A 121 -23.82 6.65 3.77
N LEU A 122 -23.97 6.07 2.58
CA LEU A 122 -25.14 6.25 1.73
C LEU A 122 -26.35 5.45 2.21
N ASP A 123 -26.15 4.17 2.51
CA ASP A 123 -27.24 3.24 2.81
C ASP A 123 -27.56 3.24 4.31
N ASP A 124 -26.57 2.97 5.18
CA ASP A 124 -26.81 2.84 6.63
C ASP A 124 -26.99 4.19 7.36
N MET A 125 -26.31 5.25 6.92
CA MET A 125 -26.45 6.60 7.50
C MET A 125 -27.37 7.52 6.71
N SER A 126 -27.85 7.08 5.54
CA SER A 126 -28.73 7.85 4.65
C SER A 126 -28.19 9.25 4.33
N LEU A 127 -26.87 9.40 4.22
CA LEU A 127 -26.23 10.67 3.92
C LEU A 127 -26.36 11.02 2.43
N ASP A 128 -26.46 12.32 2.15
CA ASP A 128 -26.44 12.80 0.78
C ASP A 128 -25.08 12.53 0.11
N PRO A 129 -25.05 12.08 -1.17
CA PRO A 129 -23.80 11.80 -1.89
C PRO A 129 -22.81 12.97 -1.92
N VAL A 130 -23.29 14.22 -1.89
CA VAL A 130 -22.45 15.42 -1.84
C VAL A 130 -21.67 15.47 -0.53
N ILE A 131 -22.31 15.15 0.60
CA ILE A 131 -21.66 15.12 1.92
C ILE A 131 -20.60 14.02 1.96
N VAL A 132 -20.91 12.83 1.42
CA VAL A 132 -19.94 11.73 1.34
C VAL A 132 -18.72 12.17 0.55
N GLN A 133 -18.90 12.79 -0.62
CA GLN A 133 -17.78 13.28 -1.42
C GLN A 133 -16.94 14.34 -0.69
N LEU A 134 -17.57 15.23 0.08
CA LEU A 134 -16.86 16.22 0.91
C LEU A 134 -16.00 15.55 2.00
N ILE A 135 -16.50 14.50 2.65
CA ILE A 135 -15.73 13.71 3.63
C ILE A 135 -14.49 13.10 2.98
N TYR A 136 -14.63 12.54 1.78
CA TYR A 136 -13.52 11.97 1.02
C TYR A 136 -12.52 13.02 0.53
N MET A 137 -12.96 14.24 0.24
CA MET A 137 -12.07 15.37 -0.08
C MET A 137 -11.31 15.88 1.16
N LEU A 138 -11.95 15.88 2.33
CA LEU A 138 -11.35 16.36 3.57
C LEU A 138 -10.36 15.36 4.18
N SER A 139 -10.57 14.06 3.96
CA SER A 139 -9.70 12.99 4.43
C SER A 139 -8.22 13.15 4.02
N PRO A 140 -7.86 13.38 2.73
CA PRO A 140 -6.47 13.61 2.34
C PRO A 140 -5.88 14.92 2.85
N LEU A 141 -6.68 15.96 3.06
CA LEU A 141 -6.22 17.18 3.72
C LEU A 141 -5.81 16.88 5.17
N GLY A 142 -6.63 16.11 5.89
CA GLY A 142 -6.30 15.62 7.23
C GLY A 142 -5.03 14.77 7.24
N MET A 143 -4.90 13.83 6.30
CA MET A 143 -3.68 13.02 6.13
C MET A 143 -2.42 13.89 5.92
N ALA A 144 -2.51 14.93 5.07
CA ALA A 144 -1.37 15.82 4.79
C ALA A 144 -0.92 16.61 6.03
N LEU A 145 -1.88 17.14 6.80
CA LEU A 145 -1.60 17.85 8.05
C LEU A 145 -1.00 16.91 9.09
N LEU A 146 -1.61 15.74 9.30
CA LEU A 146 -1.12 14.76 10.26
C LEU A 146 0.22 14.16 9.86
N SER A 147 0.55 14.07 8.56
CA SER A 147 1.88 13.62 8.11
C SER A 147 3.00 14.55 8.55
N LYS A 148 2.74 15.87 8.65
CA LYS A 148 3.70 16.81 9.24
C LYS A 148 3.83 16.58 10.74
N VAL A 149 2.69 16.46 11.43
CA VAL A 149 2.66 16.22 12.89
C VAL A 149 3.37 14.91 13.25
N SER A 150 3.14 13.85 12.48
CA SER A 150 3.74 12.53 12.68
C SER A 150 5.26 12.60 12.51
N LEU A 151 5.75 13.36 11.52
CA LEU A 151 7.18 13.61 11.35
C LEU A 151 7.78 14.40 12.52
N LEU A 152 7.13 15.47 12.97
CA LEU A 152 7.60 16.25 14.12
C LEU A 152 7.65 15.40 15.40
N LEU A 153 6.60 14.61 15.64
CA LEU A 153 6.54 13.71 16.79
C LEU A 153 7.63 12.64 16.70
N SER A 154 7.86 12.07 15.52
CA SER A 154 8.89 11.06 15.29
C SER A 154 10.31 11.54 15.62
N ARG A 155 10.58 12.85 15.57
CA ARG A 155 11.87 13.42 15.98
C ARG A 155 12.06 13.46 17.49
N ARG A 156 10.97 13.51 18.27
CA ARG A 156 11.04 13.51 19.74
C ARG A 156 11.06 12.11 20.34
N ILE A 157 10.16 11.24 19.87
CA ILE A 157 9.97 9.89 20.44
C ILE A 157 10.55 8.79 19.55
N GLY A 158 11.04 9.10 18.35
CA GLY A 158 11.48 8.09 17.39
C GLY A 158 10.37 7.63 16.45
N ARG A 159 10.78 7.12 15.29
CA ARG A 159 9.88 6.84 14.15
C ARG A 159 8.99 5.62 14.36
N CYS A 160 9.53 4.56 14.96
CA CYS A 160 8.75 3.37 15.32
C CYS A 160 7.71 3.70 16.40
N GLN A 161 8.09 4.48 17.43
CA GLN A 161 7.20 4.86 18.53
C GLN A 161 6.03 5.71 18.03
N ALA A 162 6.32 6.71 17.20
CA ALA A 162 5.29 7.55 16.57
C ALA A 162 4.33 6.72 15.70
N THR A 163 4.85 5.75 14.94
CA THR A 163 4.03 4.86 14.10
C THR A 163 3.07 4.02 14.93
N VAL A 164 3.55 3.37 15.99
CA VAL A 164 2.72 2.55 16.88
C VAL A 164 1.62 3.39 17.51
N LEU A 165 1.98 4.55 18.07
CA LEU A 165 1.02 5.45 18.71
C LEU A 165 -0.08 5.89 17.73
N PHE A 166 0.29 6.28 16.51
CA PHE A 166 -0.66 6.71 15.49
C PHE A 166 -1.57 5.57 15.03
N LYS A 167 -1.04 4.37 14.82
CA LYS A 167 -1.85 3.19 14.47
C LYS A 167 -2.81 2.81 15.60
N LEU A 168 -2.38 2.87 16.87
CA LEU A 168 -3.25 2.61 18.02
C LEU A 168 -4.36 3.66 18.15
N ILE A 169 -4.04 4.95 18.03
CA ILE A 169 -5.04 6.03 18.05
C ILE A 169 -6.02 5.87 16.88
N GLY A 170 -5.54 5.56 15.69
CA GLY A 170 -6.36 5.31 14.51
C GLY A 170 -7.30 4.12 14.69
N ALA A 171 -6.80 2.99 15.21
CA ALA A 171 -7.61 1.80 15.48
C ALA A 171 -8.66 2.07 16.58
N PHE A 172 -8.28 2.79 17.63
CA PHE A 172 -9.21 3.20 18.69
C PHE A 172 -10.30 4.15 18.17
N CYS A 173 -9.94 5.15 17.36
CA CYS A 173 -10.91 6.02 16.68
C CYS A 173 -11.85 5.21 15.77
N PHE A 174 -11.34 4.17 15.11
CA PHE A 174 -12.19 3.30 14.29
C PHE A 174 -13.19 2.53 15.15
N LEU A 175 -12.75 1.95 16.28
CA LEU A 175 -13.64 1.28 17.22
C LEU A 175 -14.69 2.25 17.79
N LEU A 176 -14.27 3.46 18.19
CA LEU A 176 -15.18 4.51 18.66
C LEU A 176 -16.21 4.88 17.58
N MET A 177 -15.81 4.95 16.31
CA MET A 177 -16.72 5.24 15.21
C MET A 177 -17.84 4.19 15.11
N ILE A 178 -17.48 2.90 15.21
CA ILE A 178 -18.45 1.79 15.19
C ILE A 178 -19.38 1.86 16.41
N LEU A 179 -18.83 2.13 17.61
CA LEU A 179 -19.62 2.25 18.84
C LEU A 179 -20.55 3.47 18.81
N SER A 180 -20.10 4.61 18.28
CA SER A 180 -20.91 5.82 18.14
C SER A 180 -22.06 5.60 17.17
N TYR A 181 -21.84 4.88 16.08
CA TYR A 181 -22.90 4.49 15.16
C TYR A 181 -23.94 3.59 15.88
N LYS A 182 -23.48 2.56 16.59
CA LYS A 182 -24.38 1.64 17.33
C LYS A 182 -25.18 2.32 18.44
N SER A 183 -24.60 3.33 19.09
CA SER A 183 -25.27 4.13 20.12
C SER A 183 -26.17 5.24 19.55
N HIS A 184 -26.43 5.25 18.23
CA HIS A 184 -27.22 6.27 17.53
C HIS A 184 -26.78 7.72 17.86
N CYS A 185 -25.47 7.93 18.01
CA CYS A 185 -24.91 9.25 18.25
C CYS A 185 -25.02 10.13 16.99
N HIS A 186 -24.81 11.43 17.18
CA HIS A 186 -24.90 12.43 16.11
C HIS A 186 -24.01 12.08 14.90
N THR A 187 -24.59 12.09 13.68
CA THR A 187 -23.91 11.69 12.44
C THR A 187 -22.60 12.42 12.20
N ALA A 188 -22.51 13.71 12.53
CA ALA A 188 -21.28 14.49 12.36
C ALA A 188 -20.10 13.95 13.18
N LEU A 189 -20.38 13.29 14.33
CA LEU A 189 -19.35 12.65 15.15
C LEU A 189 -18.76 11.45 14.40
N VAL A 190 -19.60 10.60 13.81
CA VAL A 190 -19.15 9.44 13.01
C VAL A 190 -18.29 9.87 11.83
N CYS A 191 -18.74 10.91 11.09
CA CYS A 191 -17.96 11.47 9.97
C CYS A 191 -16.62 12.06 10.42
N SER A 192 -16.60 12.76 11.55
CA SER A 192 -15.37 13.32 12.12
C SER A 192 -14.40 12.22 12.55
N LEU A 193 -14.89 11.17 13.22
CA LEU A 193 -14.07 10.01 13.61
C LEU A 193 -13.53 9.27 12.39
N PHE A 194 -14.30 9.15 11.31
CA PHE A 194 -13.81 8.56 10.06
C PHE A 194 -12.63 9.35 9.48
N ILE A 195 -12.73 10.69 9.42
CA ILE A 195 -11.66 11.55 8.93
C ILE A 195 -10.43 11.43 9.81
N ILE A 196 -10.60 11.49 11.13
CA ILE A 196 -9.52 11.36 12.12
C ILE A 196 -8.84 10.00 11.96
N ARG A 197 -9.61 8.91 11.97
CA ARG A 197 -9.13 7.54 11.76
C ARG A 197 -8.29 7.43 10.50
N THR A 198 -8.81 7.91 9.37
CA THR A 198 -8.15 7.85 8.06
C THR A 198 -6.86 8.67 8.06
N SER A 199 -6.88 9.85 8.68
CA SER A 199 -5.72 10.73 8.81
C SER A 199 -4.61 10.12 9.66
N PHE A 200 -4.95 9.52 10.80
CA PHE A 200 -3.98 8.86 11.68
C PHE A 200 -3.39 7.60 11.08
N MET A 201 -4.22 6.71 10.52
CA MET A 201 -3.74 5.46 9.92
C MET A 201 -2.80 5.70 8.73
N ASN A 202 -3.19 6.57 7.80
CA ASN A 202 -2.43 6.74 6.55
C ASN A 202 -1.19 7.63 6.70
N SER A 203 -1.14 8.55 7.66
CA SER A 203 0.05 9.37 7.91
C SER A 203 1.27 8.56 8.38
N THR A 204 1.07 7.31 8.81
CA THR A 204 2.15 6.41 9.22
C THR A 204 2.91 5.78 8.06
N GLN A 205 2.34 5.72 6.85
CA GLN A 205 2.97 5.08 5.69
C GLN A 205 4.31 5.72 5.33
N SER A 206 4.40 7.06 5.44
CA SER A 206 5.65 7.81 5.21
C SER A 206 6.72 7.50 6.26
N LEU A 207 6.31 7.25 7.51
CA LEU A 207 7.22 6.90 8.60
C LEU A 207 7.73 5.47 8.46
N THR A 208 6.87 4.50 8.19
CA THR A 208 7.27 3.09 8.05
C THR A 208 8.14 2.90 6.83
N LYS A 209 7.79 3.48 5.69
CA LYS A 209 8.60 3.42 4.45
C LYS A 209 9.99 4.00 4.65
N SER A 210 10.10 5.10 5.39
CA SER A 210 11.39 5.72 5.64
C SER A 210 12.24 4.87 6.61
N VAL A 211 11.66 4.29 7.66
CA VAL A 211 12.37 3.34 8.55
C VAL A 211 12.83 2.11 7.78
N LEU A 212 11.99 1.60 6.87
CA LEU A 212 12.32 0.49 6.00
C LEU A 212 13.55 0.82 5.14
N MET A 213 13.52 1.94 4.42
CA MET A 213 14.60 2.32 3.51
C MET A 213 15.95 2.60 4.19
N ASP A 214 15.93 3.03 5.46
CA ASP A 214 17.16 3.27 6.24
C ASP A 214 17.81 1.98 6.72
N ASN A 215 17.05 0.88 6.84
CA ASN A 215 17.53 -0.41 7.32
C ASN A 215 17.78 -1.43 6.20
N VAL A 216 17.57 -1.02 4.94
CA VAL A 216 17.70 -1.88 3.76
C VAL A 216 18.98 -1.52 2.98
N PRO A 217 19.86 -2.49 2.71
CA PRO A 217 21.06 -2.24 1.93
C PRO A 217 20.70 -1.97 0.45
N SER A 218 21.53 -1.19 -0.25
CA SER A 218 21.20 -0.64 -1.57
C SER A 218 20.95 -1.69 -2.66
N ASP A 219 21.60 -2.85 -2.53
CA ASP A 219 21.48 -4.03 -3.41
C ASP A 219 20.13 -4.74 -3.25
N GLU A 220 19.51 -4.68 -2.07
CA GLU A 220 18.22 -5.36 -1.81
C GLU A 220 17.00 -4.48 -2.05
N ARG A 221 17.15 -3.18 -2.32
CA ARG A 221 16.03 -2.22 -2.47
C ARG A 221 14.98 -2.66 -3.51
N GLY A 222 15.39 -3.34 -4.58
CA GLY A 222 14.48 -3.90 -5.57
C GLY A 222 13.50 -4.93 -4.99
N ARG A 223 13.98 -5.79 -4.07
CA ARG A 223 13.14 -6.80 -3.39
C ARG A 223 12.10 -6.15 -2.48
N TRP A 224 12.50 -5.09 -1.77
CA TRP A 224 11.60 -4.34 -0.91
C TRP A 224 10.57 -3.51 -1.70
N SER A 225 10.94 -3.01 -2.88
CA SER A 225 9.98 -2.37 -3.79
C SER A 225 8.97 -3.36 -4.36
N ALA A 226 9.39 -4.59 -4.67
CA ALA A 226 8.48 -5.66 -5.08
C ALA A 226 7.50 -6.02 -3.95
N LEU A 227 7.98 -6.05 -2.70
CA LEU A 227 7.13 -6.29 -1.53
C LEU A 227 6.09 -5.17 -1.32
N GLU A 228 6.43 -3.92 -1.63
CA GLU A 228 5.47 -2.81 -1.62
C GLU A 228 4.37 -2.99 -2.69
N ALA A 229 4.72 -3.54 -3.87
CA ALA A 229 3.73 -3.89 -4.88
C ALA A 229 2.78 -5.00 -4.40
N VAL A 230 3.31 -6.02 -3.73
CA VAL A 230 2.50 -7.08 -3.09
C VAL A 230 1.56 -6.46 -2.05
N ASN A 231 2.01 -5.53 -1.22
CA ASN A 231 1.14 -4.85 -0.26
C ASN A 231 -0.06 -4.14 -0.96
N LYS A 232 0.20 -3.43 -2.06
CA LYS A 232 -0.87 -2.79 -2.85
C LYS A 232 -1.82 -3.80 -3.49
N MET A 233 -1.29 -4.93 -3.96
CA MET A 233 -2.10 -6.04 -4.45
C MET A 233 -2.98 -6.61 -3.32
N SER A 234 -2.42 -6.86 -2.13
CA SER A 234 -3.15 -7.32 -0.95
C SER A 234 -4.26 -6.36 -0.55
N TRP A 235 -4.02 -5.04 -0.62
CA TRP A 235 -5.05 -4.03 -0.38
C TRP A 235 -6.20 -4.10 -1.38
N SER A 236 -5.92 -4.37 -2.66
CA SER A 236 -6.98 -4.53 -3.66
C SER A 236 -7.70 -5.87 -3.55
N GLY A 237 -6.96 -6.96 -3.31
CA GLY A 237 -7.50 -8.32 -3.20
C GLY A 237 -8.39 -8.50 -1.97
N SER A 238 -8.08 -7.82 -0.86
CA SER A 238 -8.89 -7.92 0.36
C SER A 238 -10.28 -7.31 0.23
N ALA A 239 -10.55 -6.48 -0.79
CA ALA A 239 -11.89 -5.98 -1.06
C ALA A 239 -12.85 -7.11 -1.49
N ALA A 240 -12.38 -8.13 -2.21
CA ALA A 240 -13.20 -9.29 -2.57
C ALA A 240 -13.58 -10.10 -1.32
N ILE A 241 -12.63 -10.32 -0.41
CA ILE A 241 -12.86 -10.99 0.87
C ILE A 241 -13.83 -10.18 1.73
N GLY A 242 -13.66 -8.85 1.79
CA GLY A 242 -14.60 -7.97 2.49
C GLY A 242 -16.00 -8.01 1.90
N GLY A 243 -16.13 -8.07 0.57
CA GLY A 243 -17.43 -8.19 -0.10
C GLY A 243 -18.15 -9.49 0.21
N TRP A 244 -17.41 -10.62 0.19
CA TRP A 244 -17.94 -11.91 0.61
C TRP A 244 -18.40 -11.89 2.07
N LEU A 245 -17.58 -11.33 2.98
CA LEU A 245 -17.89 -11.24 4.40
C LEU A 245 -19.14 -10.39 4.70
N ILE A 246 -19.31 -9.29 3.96
CA ILE A 246 -20.47 -8.42 4.08
C ILE A 246 -21.75 -9.12 3.58
N GLY A 247 -21.63 -9.98 2.57
CA GLY A 247 -22.78 -10.74 2.05
C GLY A 247 -23.38 -11.71 3.06
N GLU A 248 -22.57 -12.26 3.97
CA GLU A 248 -23.00 -13.23 4.99
C GLU A 248 -23.45 -12.54 6.30
N GLU A 249 -22.59 -11.68 6.87
CA GLU A 249 -22.73 -11.18 8.25
C GLU A 249 -22.99 -9.66 8.32
N GLY A 250 -22.98 -8.98 7.18
CA GLY A 250 -23.22 -7.54 7.07
C GLY A 250 -21.99 -6.64 7.28
N ILE A 251 -22.20 -5.35 7.07
CA ILE A 251 -21.13 -4.34 6.99
C ILE A 251 -20.46 -4.04 8.34
N MET A 252 -21.22 -4.06 9.43
CA MET A 252 -20.69 -3.79 10.77
C MET A 252 -19.73 -4.89 11.22
N PHE A 253 -20.05 -6.15 10.91
CA PHE A 253 -19.20 -7.29 11.22
C PHE A 253 -17.84 -7.16 10.52
N ASN A 254 -17.83 -6.80 9.24
CA ASN A 254 -16.62 -6.52 8.48
C ASN A 254 -15.76 -5.41 9.13
N PHE A 255 -16.38 -4.35 9.66
CA PHE A 255 -15.67 -3.29 10.37
C PHE A 255 -15.04 -3.77 11.69
N TYR A 256 -15.74 -4.60 12.47
CA TYR A 256 -15.17 -5.20 13.69
C TYR A 256 -13.97 -6.10 13.39
N ILE A 257 -14.07 -6.95 12.37
CA ILE A 257 -12.96 -7.79 11.90
C ILE A 257 -11.79 -6.94 11.46
N THR A 258 -12.05 -5.85 10.73
CA THR A 258 -11.00 -4.94 10.30
C THR A 258 -10.28 -4.28 11.47
N VAL A 259 -10.99 -3.83 12.51
CA VAL A 259 -10.35 -3.30 13.73
C VAL A 259 -9.48 -4.37 14.40
N ALA A 260 -9.98 -5.60 14.51
CA ALA A 260 -9.22 -6.70 15.10
C ALA A 260 -7.92 -6.97 14.33
N ILE A 261 -7.98 -7.08 12.99
CA ILE A 261 -6.80 -7.29 12.15
C ILE A 261 -5.86 -6.07 12.21
N GLN A 262 -6.38 -4.84 12.26
CA GLN A 262 -5.55 -3.63 12.43
C GLN A 262 -4.81 -3.63 13.77
N LEU A 263 -5.44 -4.06 14.86
CA LEU A 263 -4.78 -4.22 16.16
C LEU A 263 -3.71 -5.32 16.09
N MET A 264 -4.01 -6.46 15.47
CA MET A 264 -3.03 -7.54 15.24
C MET A 264 -1.82 -7.05 14.43
N ALA A 265 -2.04 -6.22 13.40
CA ALA A 265 -0.98 -5.63 12.59
C ALA A 265 -0.05 -4.71 13.39
N THR A 266 -0.49 -4.16 14.52
CA THR A 266 0.37 -3.34 15.39
C THR A 266 1.27 -4.16 16.31
N ILE A 267 0.97 -5.43 16.56
CA ILE A 267 1.72 -6.29 17.49
C ILE A 267 3.21 -6.44 17.07
N PRO A 268 3.56 -6.72 15.80
CA PRO A 268 4.97 -6.80 15.39
C PRO A 268 5.73 -5.49 15.60
N LEU A 269 5.07 -4.35 15.42
CA LEU A 269 5.65 -3.03 15.65
C LEU A 269 5.81 -2.73 17.16
N MET A 270 4.88 -3.19 18.00
CA MET A 270 5.01 -3.11 19.45
C MET A 270 6.13 -4.01 19.99
N PHE A 271 6.34 -5.18 19.39
CA PHE A 271 7.48 -6.03 19.73
C PHE A 271 8.80 -5.36 19.37
N LEU A 272 8.85 -4.70 18.20
CA LEU A 272 10.00 -3.91 17.76
C LEU A 272 10.35 -2.78 18.75
N PHE A 273 9.35 -2.12 19.33
CA PHE A 273 9.52 -1.11 20.37
C PHE A 273 10.28 -1.63 21.61
N ARG A 274 10.08 -2.89 22.02
CA ARG A 274 10.83 -3.46 23.15
C ARG A 274 12.28 -3.80 22.81
N VAL A 275 12.61 -3.95 21.54
CA VAL A 275 13.93 -4.41 21.08
C VAL A 275 14.87 -3.24 20.73
N VAL A 276 14.30 -2.09 20.35
CA VAL A 276 15.04 -0.89 19.94
C VAL A 276 14.75 0.23 20.96
N PRO A 277 15.70 0.58 21.84
CA PRO A 277 15.54 1.69 22.80
C PRO A 277 15.48 3.05 22.11
#